data_AF-A0AAU4CQG8-F1
#
_entry.id   AF-A0AAU4CQG8-F1
#
_cell.length_a   1.000
_cell.length_b   1.000
_cell.length_c   1.000
_cell.angle_alpha   90.00
_cell.angle_beta   90.00
_cell.angle_gamma   90.00
#
_symmetry.space_group_name_H-M   'P 1'
#
loop_
_entity.id
_entity.type
_entity.pdbx_description
1 polymer ?
#
loop_
_entity_poly.entity_id
_entity_poly.type
_entity_poly.pdbx_seq_one_letter_code
_entity_poly.pdbx_strand_id
1 'polypeptide(L)'
;MRHENRRLKRFATDRRNRRTVNGAIALHVPKDVIKAHSTPYLKGGKPARRPHLTHADDHTIVNLYGARYRGIVQYYLLAGDVFRLNRLHWVMQTSLLHTLANKHRSTVSKTARTYKATIDTPAGRRTCLQVSTERGPGRKPLVARFGGIPLQRQKTAVLLDREPSWASHRRKELIGRFLARWCELCGRPGNVQVHQIRRLADLGKPGEQQPDWAALMIKRRRKTLVVCARCHEDIHAGQPTASHGEDHWRARCG
;
A
#
# COMPACT_ATOMS: atom_id res chain seq x y z
N MET A 1 -11.02 -19.82 -4.64
CA MET A 1 -9.74 -20.30 -4.06
C MET A 1 -9.95 -21.75 -3.64
N ARG A 2 -9.58 -22.72 -4.49
CA ARG A 2 -9.64 -24.14 -4.13
C ARG A 2 -8.40 -24.44 -3.28
N HIS A 3 -8.59 -24.62 -1.98
CA HIS A 3 -7.53 -25.06 -1.08
C HIS A 3 -7.30 -26.56 -1.32
N GLU A 4 -6.29 -26.87 -2.11
CA GLU A 4 -5.77 -28.24 -2.20
C GLU A 4 -4.96 -28.52 -0.93
N ASN A 5 -5.68 -28.96 0.11
CA ASN A 5 -5.09 -29.54 1.31
C ASN A 5 -4.40 -30.85 0.90
N ARG A 6 -3.16 -30.74 0.43
CA ARG A 6 -2.31 -31.88 0.15
C ARG A 6 -2.07 -32.62 1.46
N ARG A 7 -2.89 -33.65 1.72
CA ARG A 7 -2.65 -34.71 2.72
C ARG A 7 -1.28 -35.33 2.41
N LEU A 8 -0.22 -34.77 2.98
CA LEU A 8 1.07 -35.43 3.00
C LEU A 8 0.97 -36.55 4.04
N LYS A 9 0.55 -37.75 3.60
CA LYS A 9 0.77 -38.99 4.33
C LYS A 9 2.28 -39.25 4.38
N ARG A 10 2.96 -38.63 5.33
CA ARG A 10 4.29 -39.06 5.78
C ARG A 10 4.11 -39.66 7.16
N PHE A 11 4.00 -40.97 7.20
CA PHE A 11 4.09 -41.73 8.45
C PHE A 11 5.47 -41.45 9.04
N ALA A 12 5.51 -40.79 10.20
CA ALA A 12 6.74 -40.55 10.94
C ALA A 12 7.05 -41.80 11.76
N THR A 13 8.20 -42.43 11.47
CA THR A 13 8.72 -43.53 12.27
C THR A 13 9.58 -42.97 13.41
N ASP A 14 9.36 -43.45 14.64
CA ASP A 14 10.18 -43.13 15.81
C ASP A 14 11.60 -43.74 15.68
N ARG A 15 12.56 -43.32 16.51
CA ARG A 15 13.93 -43.86 16.64
C ARG A 15 13.98 -45.38 16.89
N ARG A 16 12.84 -46.03 17.15
CA ARG A 16 12.66 -47.49 17.34
C ARG A 16 11.89 -48.19 16.21
N ASN A 17 11.72 -47.56 15.05
CA ASN A 17 11.13 -48.14 13.84
C ASN A 17 9.72 -48.76 14.03
N ARG A 18 8.88 -48.20 14.91
CA ARG A 18 7.47 -48.62 15.07
C ARG A 18 6.54 -47.72 14.23
N ARG A 19 5.57 -48.33 13.53
CA ARG A 19 4.52 -47.62 12.79
C ARG A 19 3.56 -46.99 13.78
N THR A 20 3.54 -45.66 13.87
CA THR A 20 2.54 -44.94 14.68
C THR A 20 1.28 -44.73 13.84
N VAL A 21 0.17 -45.31 14.30
CA VAL A 21 -1.13 -45.25 13.61
C VAL A 21 -1.75 -43.85 13.70
N ASN A 22 -1.39 -43.06 14.72
CA ASN A 22 -1.92 -41.73 14.95
C ASN A 22 -0.79 -40.72 15.15
N GLY A 23 -0.17 -40.27 14.06
CA GLY A 23 0.61 -39.03 14.10
C GLY A 23 -0.37 -37.88 14.37
N ALA A 24 -0.20 -37.17 15.49
CA ALA A 24 -1.04 -36.03 15.83
C ALA A 24 -1.18 -35.09 14.61
N ILE A 25 -2.40 -34.75 14.23
CA ILE A 25 -2.67 -33.85 13.10
C ILE A 25 -1.98 -32.52 13.38
N ALA A 26 -0.94 -32.22 12.61
CA ALA A 26 -0.16 -31.00 12.75
C ALA A 26 -0.39 -30.10 11.53
N LEU A 27 -0.79 -28.85 11.81
CA LEU A 27 -0.85 -27.82 10.78
C LEU A 27 0.59 -27.41 10.40
N HIS A 28 0.84 -27.33 9.10
CA HIS A 28 2.12 -26.89 8.53
C HIS A 28 1.91 -25.75 7.55
N VAL A 29 2.90 -24.86 7.44
CA VAL A 29 2.93 -23.79 6.45
C VAL A 29 3.37 -24.37 5.10
N PRO A 30 2.51 -24.40 4.08
CA PRO A 30 2.89 -24.91 2.77
C PRO A 30 3.90 -23.98 2.07
N LYS A 31 4.89 -24.56 1.38
CA LYS A 31 5.86 -23.78 0.60
C LYS A 31 5.18 -22.97 -0.52
N ASP A 32 4.12 -23.52 -1.10
CA ASP A 32 3.36 -22.90 -2.19
C ASP A 32 2.67 -21.62 -1.72
N VAL A 33 2.19 -21.60 -0.47
CA VAL A 33 1.58 -20.41 0.14
C VAL A 33 2.63 -19.30 0.32
N ILE A 34 3.82 -19.64 0.82
CA ILE A 34 4.92 -18.67 0.94
C ILE A 34 5.30 -18.13 -0.45
N LYS A 35 5.40 -19.00 -1.46
CA LYS A 35 5.71 -18.61 -2.83
C LYS A 35 4.62 -17.70 -3.40
N ALA A 36 3.35 -18.10 -3.32
CA ALA A 36 2.21 -17.35 -3.82
C ALA A 36 2.10 -15.96 -3.19
N HIS A 37 2.28 -15.82 -1.88
CA HIS A 37 2.26 -14.52 -1.21
C HIS A 37 3.54 -13.71 -1.43
N SER A 38 4.67 -14.33 -1.78
CA SER A 38 5.90 -13.62 -2.12
C SER A 38 5.89 -13.08 -3.55
N THR A 39 5.30 -13.79 -4.50
CA THR A 39 5.29 -13.44 -5.94
C THR A 39 4.93 -11.97 -6.23
N PRO A 40 3.89 -11.36 -5.63
CA PRO A 40 3.53 -9.96 -5.89
C PRO A 40 4.59 -8.93 -5.46
N TYR A 41 5.56 -9.33 -4.65
CA TYR A 41 6.63 -8.50 -4.11
C TYR A 41 7.97 -8.75 -4.80
N LEU A 42 8.05 -9.74 -5.69
CA LEU A 42 9.24 -10.12 -6.41
C LEU A 42 9.17 -9.66 -7.87
N LYS A 43 10.29 -9.19 -8.41
CA LYS A 43 10.51 -9.01 -9.85
C LYS A 43 11.80 -9.73 -10.23
N GLY A 44 11.72 -10.71 -11.13
CA GLY A 44 12.88 -11.55 -11.47
C GLY A 44 13.46 -12.31 -10.27
N GLY A 45 12.61 -12.77 -9.34
CA GLY A 45 13.03 -13.50 -8.14
C GLY A 45 13.64 -12.64 -7.02
N LYS A 46 13.83 -11.33 -7.24
CA LYS A 46 14.35 -10.38 -6.24
C LYS A 46 13.24 -9.49 -5.68
N PRO A 47 13.25 -9.14 -4.38
CA PRO A 47 12.31 -8.17 -3.83
C PRO A 47 12.38 -6.84 -4.58
N ALA A 48 11.25 -6.35 -5.05
CA ALA A 48 11.18 -5.17 -5.89
C ALA A 48 10.23 -4.12 -5.33
N ARG A 49 10.47 -2.86 -5.70
CA ARG A 49 9.56 -1.75 -5.41
C ARG A 49 8.23 -1.94 -6.12
N ARG A 50 7.16 -1.42 -5.52
CA ARG A 50 5.81 -1.44 -6.11
C ARG A 50 5.44 -0.03 -6.62
N PRO A 51 5.63 0.27 -7.92
CA PRO A 51 5.49 1.63 -8.45
C PRO A 51 4.07 2.19 -8.35
N HIS A 52 3.04 1.33 -8.37
CA HIS A 52 1.65 1.77 -8.21
C HIS A 52 1.32 2.26 -6.78
N LEU A 53 2.20 2.02 -5.80
CA LEU A 53 2.06 2.52 -4.43
C LEU A 53 2.81 3.83 -4.21
N THR A 54 3.60 4.32 -5.17
CA THR A 54 4.42 5.54 -5.01
C THR A 54 3.59 6.78 -4.69
N HIS A 55 2.35 6.87 -5.20
CA HIS A 55 1.43 7.99 -4.94
C HIS A 55 0.61 7.84 -3.66
N ALA A 56 0.64 6.67 -3.01
CA ALA A 56 -0.09 6.46 -1.77
C ALA A 56 0.64 7.09 -0.58
N ASP A 57 -0.10 7.48 0.44
CA ASP A 57 0.47 7.99 1.69
C ASP A 57 1.30 6.91 2.42
N ASP A 58 2.35 7.30 3.15
CA ASP A 58 3.28 6.36 3.80
C ASP A 58 2.59 5.46 4.80
N HIS A 59 1.67 6.02 5.58
CA HIS A 59 0.84 5.24 6.50
C HIS A 59 0.02 4.19 5.73
N THR A 60 -0.54 4.56 4.57
CA THR A 60 -1.32 3.63 3.74
C THR A 60 -0.46 2.51 3.17
N ILE A 61 0.76 2.82 2.72
CA ILE A 61 1.72 1.83 2.20
C ILE A 61 2.07 0.83 3.30
N VAL A 62 2.51 1.31 4.47
CA VAL A 62 2.91 0.44 5.59
C VAL A 62 1.73 -0.36 6.12
N ASN A 63 0.54 0.25 6.21
CA ASN A 63 -0.66 -0.43 6.66
C ASN A 63 -1.07 -1.56 5.70
N LEU A 64 -1.01 -1.34 4.39
CA LEU A 64 -1.33 -2.36 3.39
C LEU A 64 -0.41 -3.59 3.51
N TYR A 65 0.90 -3.35 3.62
CA TYR A 65 1.87 -4.43 3.83
C TYR A 65 1.66 -5.13 5.17
N GLY A 66 1.45 -4.35 6.24
CA GLY A 66 1.26 -4.85 7.60
C GLY A 66 -0.01 -5.70 7.75
N ALA A 67 -1.13 -5.26 7.18
CA ALA A 67 -2.39 -5.98 7.21
C ALA A 67 -2.30 -7.31 6.47
N ARG A 68 -1.71 -7.33 5.26
CA ARG A 68 -1.54 -8.56 4.49
C ARG A 68 -0.61 -9.55 5.19
N TYR A 69 0.50 -9.08 5.76
CA TYR A 69 1.40 -9.94 6.52
C TYR A 69 0.73 -10.46 7.79
N ARG A 70 0.03 -9.60 8.55
CA ARG A 70 -0.73 -10.02 9.75
C ARG A 70 -1.72 -11.12 9.44
N GLY A 71 -2.54 -10.98 8.39
CA GLY A 71 -3.55 -11.98 8.06
C GLY A 71 -2.95 -13.37 7.80
N ILE A 72 -1.85 -13.42 7.05
CA ILE A 72 -1.16 -14.69 6.75
C ILE A 72 -0.56 -15.28 8.03
N VAL A 73 0.15 -14.47 8.81
CA VAL A 73 0.77 -14.94 10.06
C VAL A 73 -0.30 -15.44 11.04
N GLN A 74 -1.40 -14.70 11.20
CA GLN A 74 -2.47 -15.06 12.13
C GLN A 74 -3.07 -16.42 11.79
N TYR A 75 -3.35 -16.65 10.51
CA TYR A 75 -3.88 -17.93 10.02
C TYR A 75 -2.94 -19.10 10.34
N TYR A 76 -1.63 -18.89 10.17
CA TYR A 76 -0.64 -19.95 10.37
C TYR A 76 -0.06 -20.03 11.79
N LEU A 77 -0.42 -19.16 12.75
CA LEU A 77 0.17 -19.14 14.11
C LEU A 77 0.06 -20.48 14.86
N LEU A 78 -0.95 -21.30 14.52
CA LEU A 78 -1.15 -22.64 15.09
C LEU A 78 -0.16 -23.69 14.54
N ALA A 79 0.50 -23.40 13.40
CA ALA A 79 1.36 -24.33 12.69
C ALA A 79 2.65 -24.65 13.45
N GLY A 80 3.19 -25.85 13.26
CA GLY A 80 4.46 -26.27 13.86
C GLY A 80 5.68 -25.51 13.35
N ASP A 81 5.61 -25.04 12.09
CA ASP A 81 6.73 -24.49 11.31
C ASP A 81 6.51 -23.01 10.92
N VAL A 82 5.85 -22.24 11.78
CA VAL A 82 5.58 -20.79 11.58
C VAL A 82 6.83 -19.98 11.26
N PHE A 83 8.00 -20.40 11.76
CA PHE A 83 9.28 -19.77 11.45
C PHE A 83 9.58 -19.69 9.95
N ARG A 84 8.98 -20.55 9.11
CA ARG A 84 9.12 -20.48 7.64
C ARG A 84 8.60 -19.16 7.06
N LEU A 85 7.67 -18.50 7.75
CA LEU A 85 7.18 -17.17 7.36
C LEU A 85 8.25 -16.07 7.47
N ASN A 86 9.40 -16.33 8.11
CA ASN A 86 10.56 -15.43 8.06
C ASN A 86 10.98 -15.10 6.62
N ARG A 87 10.87 -16.07 5.69
CA ARG A 87 11.17 -15.82 4.28
C ARG A 87 10.22 -14.79 3.68
N LEU A 88 8.92 -14.94 3.95
CA LEU A 88 7.90 -13.99 3.49
C LEU A 88 8.11 -12.61 4.13
N HIS A 89 8.39 -12.58 5.44
CA HIS A 89 8.70 -11.35 6.17
C HIS A 89 9.84 -10.59 5.51
N TRP A 90 10.96 -11.25 5.23
CA TRP A 90 12.12 -10.65 4.56
C TRP A 90 11.74 -10.11 3.17
N VAL A 91 11.06 -10.88 2.33
CA VAL A 91 10.66 -10.44 0.98
C VAL A 91 9.78 -9.19 1.05
N MET A 92 8.76 -9.21 1.91
CA MET A 92 7.82 -8.10 2.07
C MET A 92 8.50 -6.86 2.68
N GLN A 93 9.36 -7.04 3.68
CA GLN A 93 10.10 -5.96 4.32
C GLN A 93 11.02 -5.24 3.32
N THR A 94 11.79 -6.01 2.55
CA THR A 94 12.71 -5.45 1.55
C THR A 94 11.93 -4.73 0.44
N SER A 95 10.85 -5.32 -0.06
CA SER A 95 9.98 -4.66 -1.06
C SER A 95 9.34 -3.36 -0.53
N LEU A 96 8.88 -3.35 0.73
CA LEU A 96 8.32 -2.18 1.39
C LEU A 96 9.35 -1.05 1.46
N LEU A 97 10.55 -1.36 1.95
CA LEU A 97 11.63 -0.37 2.08
C LEU A 97 12.06 0.17 0.71
N HIS A 98 12.17 -0.67 -0.33
CA HIS A 98 12.46 -0.18 -1.68
C HIS A 98 11.36 0.75 -2.22
N THR A 99 10.10 0.50 -1.86
CA THR A 99 8.98 1.33 -2.27
C THR A 99 9.02 2.71 -1.60
N LEU A 100 9.23 2.74 -0.27
CA LEU A 100 9.36 3.98 0.50
C LEU A 100 10.61 4.76 0.11
N ALA A 101 11.75 4.08 -0.07
CA ALA A 101 13.00 4.69 -0.50
C ALA A 101 12.86 5.37 -1.87
N ASN A 102 12.17 4.70 -2.82
CA ASN A 102 11.92 5.29 -4.13
C ASN A 102 11.01 6.53 -4.04
N LYS A 103 9.94 6.48 -3.23
CA LYS A 103 9.01 7.59 -3.03
C LYS A 103 9.73 8.83 -2.48
N HIS A 104 10.58 8.64 -1.49
CA HIS A 104 11.31 9.72 -0.80
C HIS A 104 12.67 10.05 -1.43
N ARG A 105 12.99 9.49 -2.60
CA ARG A 105 14.30 9.62 -3.27
C ARG A 105 15.48 9.38 -2.31
N SER A 106 15.34 8.37 -1.47
CA SER A 106 16.27 8.03 -0.40
C SER A 106 16.88 6.64 -0.60
N THR A 107 17.85 6.29 0.25
CA THR A 107 18.40 4.94 0.29
C THR A 107 17.54 4.04 1.17
N VAL A 108 17.59 2.73 0.91
CA VAL A 108 16.89 1.70 1.71
C VAL A 108 17.35 1.76 3.16
N SER A 109 18.64 1.94 3.41
CA SER A 109 19.21 2.02 4.77
C SER A 109 18.72 3.24 5.54
N LYS A 110 18.70 4.42 4.90
CA LYS A 110 18.17 5.65 5.53
C LYS A 110 16.69 5.49 5.86
N THR A 111 15.92 5.01 4.90
CA THR A 111 14.48 4.71 5.07
C THR A 111 14.23 3.72 6.21
N ALA A 112 15.01 2.62 6.27
CA ALA A 112 14.89 1.62 7.33
C ALA A 112 15.17 2.22 8.72
N ARG A 113 16.18 3.10 8.83
CA ARG A 113 16.49 3.80 10.08
C ARG A 113 15.37 4.77 10.50
N THR A 114 14.82 5.53 9.56
CA THR A 114 13.74 6.50 9.82
C THR A 114 12.47 5.83 10.34
N TYR A 115 12.07 4.71 9.75
CA TYR A 115 10.81 4.03 10.11
C TYR A 115 10.98 2.92 11.16
N LYS A 116 12.20 2.72 11.71
CA LYS A 116 12.46 1.69 12.73
C LYS A 116 11.79 2.09 14.03
N ALA A 117 10.96 1.20 14.56
CA ALA A 117 10.41 1.29 15.90
C ALA A 117 10.69 -0.01 16.66
N THR A 118 10.86 0.10 17.98
CA THR A 118 10.94 -1.05 18.88
C THR A 118 9.62 -1.15 19.62
N ILE A 119 9.05 -2.34 19.66
CA ILE A 119 7.82 -2.62 20.40
C ILE A 119 8.05 -3.74 21.40
N ASP A 120 7.40 -3.62 22.56
CA ASP A 120 7.31 -4.69 23.53
C ASP A 120 6.20 -5.65 23.10
N THR A 121 6.56 -6.92 22.90
CA THR A 121 5.60 -8.00 22.63
C THR A 121 5.63 -9.00 23.80
N PRO A 122 4.58 -9.83 23.99
CA PRO A 122 4.59 -10.85 25.04
C PRO A 122 5.79 -11.81 24.98
N ALA A 123 6.43 -11.93 23.81
CA ALA A 123 7.61 -12.75 23.58
C ALA A 123 8.93 -11.94 23.59
N GLY A 124 8.92 -10.72 24.12
CA GLY A 124 10.07 -9.83 24.22
C GLY A 124 10.07 -8.64 23.24
N ARG A 125 11.12 -7.82 23.33
CA ARG A 125 11.31 -6.64 22.46
C ARG A 125 11.56 -7.05 21.02
N ARG A 126 10.83 -6.45 20.08
CA ARG A 126 10.99 -6.70 18.65
C ARG A 126 11.04 -5.40 17.86
N THR A 127 11.85 -5.41 16.81
CA THR A 127 11.92 -4.32 15.85
C THR A 127 10.82 -4.46 14.80
N CYS A 128 10.19 -3.35 14.46
CA CYS A 128 9.17 -3.26 13.43
C CYS A 128 9.34 -1.97 12.63
N LEU A 129 8.66 -1.88 11.48
CA LEU A 129 8.55 -0.64 10.72
C LEU A 129 7.23 0.03 11.10
N GLN A 130 7.28 1.26 11.59
CA GLN A 130 6.13 2.02 12.07
C GLN A 130 6.03 3.39 11.41
N VAL A 131 4.81 3.79 11.06
CA VAL A 131 4.47 5.15 10.63
C VAL A 131 3.30 5.64 11.46
N SER A 132 3.45 6.82 12.06
CA SER A 132 2.38 7.52 12.77
C SER A 132 1.95 8.75 11.97
N THR A 133 0.65 8.91 11.73
CA THR A 133 0.07 10.13 11.17
C THR A 133 -0.88 10.77 12.16
N GLU A 134 -0.70 12.07 12.38
CA GLU A 134 -1.54 12.86 13.28
C GLU A 134 -2.90 13.15 12.64
N ARG A 135 -3.95 13.19 13.46
CA ARG A 135 -5.36 13.24 12.98
C ARG A 135 -6.09 14.51 13.42
N GLY A 136 -5.37 15.49 13.97
CA GLY A 136 -5.89 16.71 14.61
C GLY A 136 -5.92 16.64 16.15
N PRO A 137 -6.22 17.77 16.82
CA PRO A 137 -6.18 17.87 18.28
C PRO A 137 -7.19 16.90 18.92
N GLY A 138 -6.74 16.16 19.94
CA GLY A 138 -7.56 15.24 20.73
C GLY A 138 -7.81 13.85 20.13
N ARG A 139 -7.36 13.56 18.89
CA ARG A 139 -7.53 12.25 18.26
C ARG A 139 -6.26 11.42 18.34
N LYS A 140 -6.40 10.14 18.71
CA LYS A 140 -5.27 9.19 18.72
C LYS A 140 -4.63 9.14 17.32
N PRO A 141 -3.29 9.22 17.24
CA PRO A 141 -2.58 9.16 15.97
C PRO A 141 -2.84 7.81 15.30
N LEU A 142 -2.92 7.84 13.97
CA LEU A 142 -3.05 6.64 13.16
C LEU A 142 -1.69 5.97 13.06
N VAL A 143 -1.57 4.78 13.63
CA VAL A 143 -0.31 4.03 13.66
C VAL A 143 -0.40 2.82 12.74
N ALA A 144 0.36 2.85 11.65
CA ALA A 144 0.57 1.72 10.76
C ALA A 144 1.84 0.97 11.17
N ARG A 145 1.77 -0.37 11.24
CA ARG A 145 2.90 -1.22 11.63
C ARG A 145 3.06 -2.40 10.69
N PHE A 146 4.28 -2.64 10.24
CA PHE A 146 4.70 -3.85 9.55
C PHE A 146 5.73 -4.62 10.40
N GLY A 147 5.52 -5.94 10.56
CA GLY A 147 6.35 -6.79 11.41
C GLY A 147 5.94 -6.72 12.89
N GLY A 148 6.88 -7.05 13.78
CA GLY A 148 6.66 -7.02 15.22
C GLY A 148 5.72 -8.11 15.75
N ILE A 149 5.44 -9.14 14.96
CA ILE A 149 4.63 -10.30 15.39
C ILE A 149 5.56 -11.43 15.76
N PRO A 150 5.41 -12.06 16.94
CA PRO A 150 6.18 -13.23 17.28
C PRO A 150 5.79 -14.42 16.39
N LEU A 151 6.72 -14.87 15.56
CA LEU A 151 6.60 -16.11 14.76
C LEU A 151 6.86 -17.34 15.62
N GLN A 152 6.12 -17.46 16.71
CA GLN A 152 6.16 -18.60 17.62
C GLN A 152 4.79 -19.26 17.59
N ARG A 153 4.80 -20.60 17.63
CA ARG A 153 3.56 -21.36 17.65
C ARG A 153 2.76 -21.01 18.89
N GLN A 154 1.53 -20.55 18.69
CA GLN A 154 0.57 -20.32 19.77
C GLN A 154 -0.45 -21.45 19.72
N LYS A 155 -0.60 -22.23 20.80
CA LYS A 155 -1.55 -23.35 20.84
C LYS A 155 -3.00 -22.87 21.02
N THR A 156 -3.19 -21.67 21.56
CA THR A 156 -4.48 -21.06 21.89
C THR A 156 -4.73 -19.79 21.07
N ALA A 157 -4.24 -19.75 19.82
CA ALA A 157 -4.37 -18.57 18.98
C ALA A 157 -5.85 -18.32 18.65
N VAL A 158 -6.42 -17.25 19.19
CA VAL A 158 -7.72 -16.75 18.73
C VAL A 158 -7.52 -16.16 17.34
N LEU A 159 -8.14 -16.75 16.32
CA LEU A 159 -8.14 -16.19 14.98
C LEU A 159 -8.96 -14.89 15.00
N LEU A 160 -8.25 -13.76 15.11
CA LEU A 160 -8.85 -12.45 14.92
C LEU A 160 -8.98 -12.21 13.42
N ASP A 161 -10.10 -12.64 12.85
CA ASP A 161 -10.54 -12.28 11.50
C ASP A 161 -10.93 -10.80 11.48
N ARG A 162 -9.91 -9.93 11.59
CA ARG A 162 -10.09 -8.52 11.26
C ARG A 162 -10.21 -8.47 9.75
N GLU A 163 -11.45 -8.32 9.28
CA GLU A 163 -11.71 -7.96 7.90
C GLU A 163 -10.82 -6.75 7.58
N PRO A 164 -9.88 -6.87 6.63
CA PRO A 164 -9.00 -5.77 6.32
C PRO A 164 -9.91 -4.63 5.91
N SER A 165 -9.96 -3.56 6.70
CA SER A 165 -10.68 -2.38 6.30
C SER A 165 -10.01 -1.94 5.01
N TRP A 166 -10.66 -2.18 3.87
CA TRP A 166 -10.37 -1.49 2.64
C TRP A 166 -10.78 -0.06 2.91
N ALA A 167 -9.99 0.65 3.73
CA ALA A 167 -10.09 2.07 3.84
C ALA A 167 -10.08 2.53 2.40
N SER A 168 -11.21 3.07 1.98
CA SER A 168 -11.53 3.48 0.62
C SER A 168 -10.67 4.69 0.26
N HIS A 169 -9.35 4.58 0.44
CA HIS A 169 -8.39 5.66 0.39
C HIS A 169 -8.21 6.17 -1.04
N ARG A 170 -8.59 5.36 -2.04
CA ARG A 170 -8.74 5.82 -3.43
C ARG A 170 -9.81 6.92 -3.56
N ARG A 171 -10.70 7.09 -2.58
CA ARG A 171 -11.85 8.00 -2.63
C ARG A 171 -11.65 9.35 -1.90
N LYS A 172 -10.50 9.60 -1.27
CA LYS A 172 -10.23 10.88 -0.56
C LYS A 172 -9.37 11.88 -1.31
N GLU A 173 -8.69 11.47 -2.38
CA GLU A 173 -7.82 12.38 -3.12
C GLU A 173 -8.62 13.46 -3.88
N LEU A 174 -9.74 13.11 -4.50
CA LEU A 174 -10.62 14.09 -5.13
C LEU A 174 -11.18 15.07 -4.10
N ILE A 175 -11.66 14.54 -2.97
CA ILE A 175 -12.20 15.34 -1.87
C ILE A 175 -11.13 16.30 -1.33
N GLY A 176 -9.90 15.83 -1.11
CA GLY A 176 -8.79 16.67 -0.66
C GLY A 176 -8.44 17.79 -1.65
N ARG A 177 -8.39 17.49 -2.95
CA ARG A 177 -8.13 18.49 -4.00
C ARG A 177 -9.27 19.50 -4.13
N PHE A 178 -10.51 19.05 -3.99
CA PHE A 178 -11.69 19.92 -3.98
C PHE A 178 -11.70 20.86 -2.75
N LEU A 179 -11.40 20.32 -1.56
CA LEU A 179 -11.31 21.09 -0.32
C LEU A 179 -10.15 22.08 -0.31
N ALA A 180 -9.09 21.84 -1.10
CA ALA A 180 -8.01 22.80 -1.27
C ALA A 180 -8.47 24.11 -1.92
N ARG A 181 -9.62 24.11 -2.64
CA ARG A 181 -10.21 25.29 -3.31
C ARG A 181 -9.29 25.97 -4.33
N TRP A 182 -8.45 25.18 -5.01
CA TRP A 182 -7.52 25.66 -6.03
C TRP A 182 -7.87 25.06 -7.39
N CYS A 183 -7.87 25.90 -8.44
CA CYS A 183 -8.05 25.45 -9.80
C CYS A 183 -6.79 24.74 -10.30
N GLU A 184 -6.90 23.48 -10.75
CA GLU A 184 -5.78 22.70 -11.28
C GLU A 184 -5.33 23.15 -12.68
N LEU A 185 -6.16 23.94 -13.38
CA LEU A 185 -5.87 24.52 -14.70
C LEU A 185 -5.17 25.88 -14.58
N CYS A 186 -5.85 26.87 -14.01
CA CYS A 186 -5.34 28.25 -13.96
C CYS A 186 -4.62 28.61 -12.64
N GLY A 187 -4.58 27.70 -11.66
CA GLY A 187 -3.89 27.92 -10.38
C GLY A 187 -4.54 28.89 -9.41
N ARG A 188 -5.67 29.53 -9.78
CA ARG A 188 -6.32 30.54 -8.93
C ARG A 188 -7.12 29.89 -7.79
N PRO A 189 -7.05 30.44 -6.56
CA PRO A 189 -7.92 30.03 -5.46
C PRO A 189 -9.35 30.55 -5.70
N GLY A 190 -10.37 29.76 -5.35
CA GLY A 190 -11.76 30.20 -5.50
C GLY A 190 -12.79 29.07 -5.35
N ASN A 191 -14.03 29.35 -5.77
CA ASN A 191 -15.05 28.32 -5.88
C ASN A 191 -14.73 27.39 -7.04
N VAL A 192 -14.53 26.12 -6.71
CA VAL A 192 -14.13 25.08 -7.64
C VAL A 192 -15.23 24.05 -7.83
N GLN A 193 -15.23 23.42 -9.01
CA GLN A 193 -16.14 22.37 -9.45
C GLN A 193 -15.30 21.20 -9.97
N VAL A 194 -15.90 20.01 -10.01
CA VAL A 194 -15.23 18.80 -10.50
C VAL A 194 -15.68 18.51 -11.92
N HIS A 195 -14.78 18.67 -12.88
CA HIS A 195 -14.95 18.17 -14.24
C HIS A 195 -14.59 16.67 -14.28
N GLN A 196 -15.50 15.81 -14.76
CA GLN A 196 -15.29 14.37 -14.84
C GLN A 196 -15.59 13.82 -16.25
N ILE A 197 -14.66 13.02 -16.76
CA ILE A 197 -14.80 12.31 -18.04
C ILE A 197 -15.05 10.81 -17.83
N ARG A 198 -15.65 10.15 -18.83
CA ARG A 198 -15.96 8.71 -18.78
C ARG A 198 -14.70 7.85 -18.88
N ARG A 199 -13.84 8.05 -19.89
CA ARG A 199 -12.57 7.31 -20.05
C ARG A 199 -11.46 8.26 -20.51
N LEU A 200 -10.22 7.97 -20.09
CA LEU A 200 -9.03 8.72 -20.51
C LEU A 200 -8.70 8.50 -22.00
N ALA A 201 -9.07 7.33 -22.54
CA ALA A 201 -8.87 7.00 -23.95
C ALA A 201 -9.74 7.88 -24.88
N ASP A 202 -10.82 8.45 -24.35
CA ASP A 202 -11.73 9.30 -25.11
C ASP A 202 -11.12 10.68 -25.42
N LEU A 203 -9.99 11.04 -24.77
CA LEU A 203 -9.30 12.32 -24.96
C LEU A 203 -8.35 12.35 -26.18
N GLY A 204 -8.28 11.28 -26.98
CA GLY A 204 -7.38 11.18 -28.12
C GLY A 204 -5.90 10.96 -27.73
N LYS A 205 -5.04 10.83 -28.75
CA LYS A 205 -3.58 10.70 -28.55
C LYS A 205 -2.98 12.09 -28.22
N PRO A 206 -1.95 12.18 -27.36
CA PRO A 206 -1.25 13.44 -27.11
C PRO A 206 -0.70 14.02 -28.43
N GLY A 207 -1.05 15.26 -28.76
CA GLY A 207 -0.62 15.95 -29.98
C GLY A 207 -0.86 17.46 -29.89
N GLU A 208 -0.35 18.21 -30.88
CA GLU A 208 -0.32 19.69 -30.92
C GLU A 208 -1.71 20.38 -30.91
N GLN A 209 -2.79 19.65 -31.17
CA GLN A 209 -4.16 20.18 -31.18
C GLN A 209 -4.96 19.83 -29.91
N GLN A 210 -4.31 19.30 -28.87
CA GLN A 210 -5.02 18.89 -27.66
C GLN A 210 -5.22 20.08 -26.70
N PRO A 211 -6.44 20.34 -26.22
CA PRO A 211 -6.67 21.41 -25.26
C PRO A 211 -5.96 21.12 -23.93
N ASP A 212 -5.49 22.17 -23.25
CA ASP A 212 -4.63 22.09 -22.07
C ASP A 212 -5.20 21.20 -20.96
N TRP A 213 -6.52 21.24 -20.78
CA TRP A 213 -7.22 20.43 -19.78
C TRP A 213 -7.10 18.93 -20.09
N ALA A 214 -7.18 18.52 -21.36
CA ALA A 214 -7.08 17.13 -21.77
C ALA A 214 -5.65 16.62 -21.65
N ALA A 215 -4.66 17.44 -22.04
CA ALA A 215 -3.25 17.14 -21.83
C ALA A 215 -2.92 16.95 -20.34
N LEU A 216 -3.47 17.81 -19.47
CA LEU A 216 -3.29 17.72 -18.02
C LEU A 216 -3.91 16.44 -17.43
N MET A 217 -5.11 16.05 -17.88
CA MET A 217 -5.78 14.81 -17.45
C MET A 217 -5.02 13.56 -17.88
N ILE A 218 -4.48 13.53 -19.11
CA ILE A 218 -3.64 12.43 -19.61
C ILE A 218 -2.32 12.35 -18.82
N LYS A 219 -1.63 13.48 -18.65
CA LYS A 219 -0.37 13.56 -17.88
C LYS A 219 -0.55 13.04 -16.46
N ARG A 220 -1.65 13.41 -15.81
CA ARG A 220 -1.99 12.95 -14.45
C ARG A 220 -2.59 11.55 -14.42
N ARG A 221 -3.02 11.00 -15.56
CA ARG A 221 -3.78 9.75 -15.71
C ARG A 221 -5.01 9.71 -14.80
N ARG A 222 -5.79 10.80 -14.77
CA ARG A 222 -6.98 10.98 -13.90
C ARG A 222 -8.20 11.36 -14.73
N LYS A 223 -9.35 10.76 -14.38
CA LYS A 223 -10.66 11.07 -15.00
C LYS A 223 -11.37 12.29 -14.41
N THR A 224 -10.77 12.95 -13.43
CA THR A 224 -11.38 14.06 -12.69
C THR A 224 -10.39 15.21 -12.55
N LEU A 225 -10.84 16.43 -12.84
CA LEU A 225 -10.09 17.67 -12.74
C LEU A 225 -10.86 18.67 -11.88
N VAL A 226 -10.19 19.34 -10.94
CA VAL A 226 -10.81 20.38 -10.09
C VAL A 226 -10.53 21.74 -10.72
N VAL A 227 -11.59 22.46 -11.10
CA VAL A 227 -11.50 23.67 -11.94
C VAL A 227 -12.41 24.77 -11.40
N CYS A 228 -12.11 26.04 -11.65
CA CYS A 228 -13.05 27.13 -11.35
C CYS A 228 -14.21 27.16 -12.36
N ALA A 229 -15.29 27.90 -12.07
CA ALA A 229 -16.46 27.99 -12.95
C ALA A 229 -16.11 28.42 -14.38
N ARG A 230 -15.23 29.43 -14.54
CA ARG A 230 -14.77 29.89 -15.86
C ARG A 230 -14.09 28.79 -16.66
N CYS A 231 -13.07 28.14 -16.08
CA CYS A 231 -12.39 27.02 -16.75
C CYS A 231 -13.33 25.84 -16.98
N HIS A 232 -14.37 25.64 -16.16
CA HIS A 232 -15.36 24.60 -16.39
C HIS A 232 -16.21 24.91 -17.63
N GLU A 233 -16.65 26.15 -17.79
CA GLU A 233 -17.38 26.63 -18.97
C GLU A 233 -16.53 26.53 -20.23
N ASP A 234 -15.26 26.94 -20.18
CA ASP A 234 -14.32 26.86 -21.32
C ASP A 234 -14.14 25.41 -21.82
N ILE A 235 -14.10 24.44 -20.90
CA ILE A 235 -14.00 23.00 -21.23
C ILE A 235 -15.25 22.53 -21.99
N HIS A 236 -16.45 22.97 -21.58
CA HIS A 236 -17.70 22.61 -22.25
C HIS A 236 -17.92 23.35 -23.56
N ALA A 237 -17.41 24.58 -23.67
CA ALA A 237 -17.46 25.41 -24.86
C ALA A 237 -16.44 24.99 -25.94
N GLY A 238 -15.49 24.11 -25.61
CA GLY A 238 -14.45 23.66 -26.54
C GLY A 238 -13.43 24.74 -26.91
N GLN A 239 -13.36 25.83 -26.14
CA GLN A 239 -12.42 26.93 -26.39
C GLN A 239 -11.02 26.59 -25.84
N PRO A 240 -9.94 27.03 -26.51
CA PRO A 240 -8.61 26.95 -25.94
C PRO A 240 -8.58 27.85 -24.69
N THR A 241 -8.39 27.24 -23.53
CA THR A 241 -8.29 27.96 -22.26
C THR A 241 -7.08 28.89 -22.34
N ALA A 242 -7.31 30.19 -22.51
CA ALA A 242 -6.24 31.17 -22.56
C ALA A 242 -5.41 31.09 -21.26
N SER A 243 -4.12 30.85 -21.41
CA SER A 243 -3.12 30.89 -20.35
C SER A 243 -2.96 32.32 -19.81
N HIS A 244 -3.90 32.80 -19.01
CA HIS A 244 -3.73 34.04 -18.27
C HIS A 244 -2.99 33.78 -16.95
N GLY A 245 -1.66 33.72 -17.04
CA GLY A 245 -0.79 33.56 -15.89
C GLY A 245 0.71 33.64 -16.20
N GLU A 246 1.16 34.62 -16.99
CA GLU A 246 2.44 35.26 -16.68
C GLU A 246 2.21 36.16 -15.44
N ASP A 247 3.22 36.27 -14.58
CA ASP A 247 3.32 37.18 -13.41
C ASP A 247 2.79 36.74 -12.03
N HIS A 248 3.17 35.55 -11.52
CA HIS A 248 3.21 35.40 -10.04
C HIS A 248 4.34 34.55 -9.43
N TRP A 249 5.27 33.99 -10.20
CA TRP A 249 6.33 33.12 -9.63
C TRP A 249 7.50 33.83 -8.91
N ARG A 250 7.39 35.12 -8.58
CA ARG A 250 8.30 35.78 -7.63
C ARG A 250 7.56 36.14 -6.35
N ALA A 251 7.61 35.22 -5.37
CA ALA A 251 7.97 35.51 -3.98
C ALA A 251 7.46 34.39 -3.04
N ARG A 252 8.39 33.59 -2.51
CA ARG A 252 8.62 33.36 -1.07
C ARG A 252 9.47 32.10 -0.85
N CYS A 253 10.79 32.30 -0.94
CA CYS A 253 11.67 31.82 0.11
C CYS A 253 11.65 32.91 1.19
N GLY A 254 11.36 32.53 2.43
CA GLY A 254 11.19 33.38 3.60
C GLY A 254 10.45 32.60 4.66
#